data_AF-A0A8S0UU31-F1
#
_entry.id   AF-A0A8S0UU31-F1
#
_cell.length_a   1.000
_cell.length_b   1.000
_cell.length_c   1.000
_cell.angle_alpha   90.00
_cell.angle_beta   90.00
_cell.angle_gamma   90.00
#
_symmetry.space_group_name_H-M   'P 1'
#
loop_
_entity.id
_entity.type
_entity.pdbx_description
1 polymer ?
#
loop_
_entity_poly.entity_id
_entity_poly.type
_entity_poly.pdbx_seq_one_letter_code
_entity_poly.pdbx_strand_id
1 'polypeptide(L)'
;MLSPDSVARQLNDQISLAKAFLVISKESNNLQFVWELSAQIRNSQILLSKVALRRIPLTTSESETAIRDMALLSFQAQQLHYDSATMIMRLKGKIKDLEEQMNSINEKRSKNGQVAAEEVPKSLYYLGV
;
A
#
# COMPACT_ATOMS: atom_id res chain seq x y z
N MET A 1 -17.05 22.10 18.56
CA MET A 1 -15.89 21.19 18.53
C MET A 1 -16.29 19.91 19.26
N LEU A 2 -16.22 18.74 18.62
CA LEU A 2 -16.65 17.46 19.23
C LEU A 2 -15.60 17.00 20.26
N SER A 3 -16.04 16.53 21.42
CA SER A 3 -15.18 16.09 22.53
C SER A 3 -14.22 14.97 22.09
N PRO A 4 -13.02 14.87 22.70
CA PRO A 4 -12.08 13.77 22.46
C PRO A 4 -12.71 12.39 22.68
N ASP A 5 -13.65 12.28 23.62
CA ASP A 5 -14.34 11.03 23.98
C ASP A 5 -15.53 10.72 23.07
N SER A 6 -15.72 11.47 21.98
CA SER A 6 -16.82 11.21 21.05
C SER A 6 -16.57 9.92 20.29
N VAL A 7 -17.43 8.94 20.51
CA VAL A 7 -17.50 7.68 19.75
C VAL A 7 -17.48 7.89 18.23
N ALA A 8 -18.12 8.96 17.74
CA ALA A 8 -18.11 9.31 16.33
C ALA A 8 -16.72 9.70 15.81
N ARG A 9 -15.92 10.37 16.66
CA ARG A 9 -14.51 10.70 16.35
C ARG A 9 -13.65 9.45 16.32
N GLN A 10 -13.79 8.59 17.33
CA GLN A 10 -13.07 7.31 17.38
C GLN A 10 -13.34 6.45 16.14
N LEU A 11 -14.60 6.34 15.71
CA LEU A 11 -14.95 5.60 14.49
C LEU A 11 -14.33 6.24 13.23
N ASN A 12 -14.26 7.56 13.15
CA ASN A 12 -13.64 8.24 12.01
C ASN A 12 -12.12 7.99 11.94
N ASP A 13 -11.45 7.98 13.09
CA ASP A 13 -10.02 7.68 13.19
C ASP A 13 -9.75 6.21 12.80
N GLN A 14 -10.58 5.27 13.27
CA GLN A 14 -10.52 3.85 12.86
C GLN A 14 -10.77 3.65 11.36
N ILE A 15 -11.70 4.40 10.74
CA ILE A 15 -11.90 4.38 9.29
C ILE A 15 -10.64 4.84 8.55
N SER A 16 -9.97 5.87 9.07
CA SER A 16 -8.74 6.40 8.45
C SER A 16 -7.61 5.37 8.52
N LEU A 17 -7.45 4.70 9.66
CA LEU A 17 -6.50 3.60 9.82
C LEU A 17 -6.82 2.41 8.89
N ALA A 18 -8.09 2.00 8.82
CA ALA A 18 -8.52 0.90 7.96
C ALA A 18 -8.26 1.18 6.47
N LYS A 19 -8.40 2.43 6.02
CA LYS A 19 -8.05 2.82 4.66
C LYS A 19 -6.56 2.64 4.37
N ALA A 20 -5.68 2.90 5.35
CA ALA A 20 -4.26 2.64 5.19
C ALA A 20 -3.98 1.14 5.03
N PHE A 21 -4.58 0.30 5.89
CA PHE A 21 -4.47 -1.16 5.77
C PHE A 21 -5.03 -1.68 4.44
N LEU A 22 -6.12 -1.10 3.94
CA LEU A 22 -6.72 -1.48 2.66
C LEU A 22 -5.74 -1.30 1.49
N VAL A 23 -5.01 -0.19 1.45
CA VAL A 23 -3.99 0.07 0.42
C VAL A 23 -2.84 -0.95 0.51
N ILE A 24 -2.35 -1.19 1.73
CA ILE A 24 -1.28 -2.16 2.00
C ILE A 24 -1.69 -3.59 1.60
N SER A 25 -2.95 -3.93 1.84
CA SER A 25 -3.50 -5.27 1.56
C SER A 25 -3.65 -5.51 0.06
N LYS A 26 -4.01 -4.48 -0.71
CA LYS A 26 -4.04 -4.51 -2.19
C LYS A 26 -2.65 -4.75 -2.75
N GLU A 27 -1.64 -4.02 -2.27
CA GLU A 27 -0.23 -4.23 -2.68
C GLU A 27 0.28 -5.63 -2.31
N SER A 28 -0.25 -6.21 -1.23
CA SER A 28 0.09 -7.57 -0.79
C SER A 28 -0.72 -8.68 -1.47
N ASN A 29 -1.61 -8.35 -2.41
CA ASN A 29 -2.53 -9.29 -3.07
C ASN A 29 -3.44 -10.09 -2.12
N ASN A 30 -3.76 -9.55 -0.94
CA ASN A 30 -4.67 -10.21 0.00
C ASN A 30 -6.13 -9.78 -0.25
N LEU A 31 -6.75 -10.40 -1.26
CA LEU A 31 -8.11 -10.05 -1.72
C LEU A 31 -9.19 -10.26 -0.65
N GLN A 32 -9.04 -11.29 0.18
CA GLN A 32 -9.98 -11.59 1.26
C GLN A 32 -10.01 -10.44 2.28
N PHE A 33 -8.83 -10.02 2.74
CA PHE A 33 -8.73 -8.94 3.72
C PHE A 33 -9.10 -7.57 3.14
N VAL A 34 -8.86 -7.36 1.83
CA VAL A 34 -9.39 -6.19 1.09
C VAL A 34 -10.91 -6.13 1.14
N TRP A 35 -11.58 -7.27 0.97
CA TRP A 35 -13.05 -7.34 1.02
C TRP A 35 -13.58 -7.06 2.43
N GLU A 36 -12.99 -7.68 3.45
CA GLU A 36 -13.34 -7.49 4.86
C GLU A 36 -13.18 -6.03 5.30
N LEU A 37 -12.03 -5.41 5.00
CA LEU A 37 -11.78 -3.99 5.29
C LEU A 37 -12.76 -3.08 4.55
N SER A 38 -13.05 -3.37 3.27
CA SER A 38 -13.97 -2.56 2.47
C SER A 38 -15.40 -2.61 3.03
N ALA A 39 -15.86 -3.79 3.44
CA ALA A 39 -17.16 -3.97 4.07
C ALA A 39 -17.23 -3.19 5.38
N GLN A 40 -16.21 -3.31 6.23
CA GLN A 40 -16.24 -2.65 7.54
C GLN A 40 -16.09 -1.13 7.47
N ILE A 41 -15.29 -0.61 6.53
CA ILE A 41 -15.23 0.83 6.24
C ILE A 41 -16.61 1.35 5.83
N ARG A 42 -17.28 0.65 4.89
CA ARG A 42 -18.61 1.04 4.41
C ARG A 42 -19.64 1.02 5.54
N ASN A 43 -19.65 -0.03 6.36
CA ASN A 43 -20.56 -0.16 7.49
C ASN A 43 -20.39 0.98 8.51
N SER A 44 -19.13 1.29 8.86
CA SER A 44 -18.80 2.36 9.79
C SER A 44 -19.17 3.75 9.22
N GLN A 45 -19.00 3.96 7.92
CA GLN A 45 -19.42 5.19 7.24
C GLN A 45 -20.95 5.36 7.21
N ILE A 46 -21.69 4.28 6.94
CA ILE A 46 -23.16 4.28 7.02
C ILE A 46 -23.61 4.62 8.44
N LEU A 47 -22.93 4.07 9.46
CA LEU A 47 -23.22 4.33 10.84
C LEU A 47 -23.02 5.81 11.21
N LEU A 48 -21.89 6.41 10.82
CA LEU A 48 -21.64 7.85 11.01
C LEU A 48 -22.63 8.73 10.24
N SER A 49 -23.03 8.32 9.03
CA SER A 49 -24.04 9.04 8.25
C SER A 49 -25.40 9.07 8.93
N LYS A 50 -25.83 7.93 9.53
CA LYS A 50 -27.08 7.85 10.31
C LYS A 50 -27.08 8.82 11.48
N VAL A 51 -25.96 8.97 12.18
CA VAL A 51 -25.80 9.92 13.30
C VAL A 51 -25.93 11.36 12.81
N ALA A 52 -25.24 11.69 11.72
CA ALA A 52 -25.29 13.03 11.14
C ALA A 52 -26.71 13.42 10.68
N LEU A 53 -27.44 12.47 10.08
CA LEU A 53 -28.80 12.68 9.60
C LEU A 53 -29.84 12.75 10.73
N ARG A 54 -29.75 11.87 11.73
CA ARG A 54 -30.74 11.77 12.81
C ARG A 54 -30.50 12.78 13.93
N ARG A 55 -29.30 13.35 14.06
CA ARG A 55 -28.84 14.16 15.20
C ARG A 55 -29.00 13.46 16.57
N ILE A 56 -29.21 12.15 16.57
CA ILE A 56 -29.28 11.30 17.76
C ILE A 56 -27.93 10.59 17.89
N PRO A 57 -27.31 10.56 19.09
CA PRO A 57 -26.09 9.83 19.33
C PRO A 57 -26.20 8.34 18.96
N LEU A 58 -25.06 7.71 18.67
CA LEU A 58 -25.02 6.26 18.49
C LEU A 58 -25.51 5.55 19.75
N THR A 59 -26.26 4.47 19.56
CA THR A 59 -26.51 3.56 20.67
C THR A 59 -25.20 2.88 21.05
N THR A 60 -24.99 2.66 22.35
CA THR A 60 -23.78 2.03 22.88
C THR A 60 -23.50 0.69 22.18
N SER A 61 -24.54 -0.11 21.94
CA SER A 61 -24.42 -1.39 21.25
C SER A 61 -23.92 -1.27 19.80
N GLU A 62 -24.46 -0.33 19.01
CA GLU A 62 -24.03 -0.15 17.61
C GLU A 62 -22.57 0.31 17.53
N SER A 63 -22.20 1.25 18.41
CA SER A 63 -20.83 1.76 18.46
C SER A 63 -19.83 0.71 18.92
N GLU A 64 -20.17 -0.06 19.94
CA GLU A 64 -19.26 -1.06 20.46
C GLU A 64 -19.02 -2.18 19.46
N THR A 65 -20.04 -2.64 18.73
CA THR A 65 -19.86 -3.65 17.69
C THR A 65 -18.97 -3.13 16.56
N ALA A 66 -19.22 -1.90 16.07
CA ALA A 66 -18.39 -1.30 15.04
C ALA A 66 -16.92 -1.12 15.48
N ILE A 67 -16.69 -0.73 16.75
CA ILE A 67 -15.35 -0.60 17.34
C ILE A 67 -14.69 -1.97 17.49
N ARG A 68 -15.40 -2.99 18.00
CA ARG A 68 -14.87 -4.36 18.15
C ARG A 68 -14.45 -4.97 16.83
N ASP A 69 -15.30 -4.87 15.81
CA ASP A 69 -15.02 -5.38 14.47
C ASP A 69 -13.81 -4.67 13.84
N MET A 70 -13.67 -3.35 14.05
CA MET A 70 -12.48 -2.60 13.61
C MET A 70 -11.20 -2.99 14.36
N ALA A 71 -11.32 -3.24 15.67
CA ALA A 71 -10.19 -3.69 16.48
C ALA A 71 -9.70 -5.08 16.03
N LEU A 72 -10.62 -5.98 15.69
CA LEU A 72 -10.29 -7.31 15.17
C LEU A 72 -9.49 -7.22 13.86
N LEU A 73 -9.97 -6.42 12.90
CA LEU A 73 -9.27 -6.23 11.63
C LEU A 73 -7.93 -5.52 11.82
N SER A 74 -7.82 -4.58 12.76
CA SER A 74 -6.55 -3.92 13.08
C SER A 74 -5.53 -4.90 13.68
N PHE A 75 -5.98 -5.80 14.56
CA PHE A 75 -5.14 -6.85 15.13
C PHE A 75 -4.69 -7.85 14.05
N GLN A 76 -5.56 -8.21 13.11
CA GLN A 76 -5.22 -9.06 11.98
C GLN A 76 -4.21 -8.38 11.04
N ALA A 77 -4.38 -7.08 10.75
CA ALA A 77 -3.41 -6.30 9.97
C ALA A 77 -2.03 -6.30 10.64
N GLN A 78 -1.97 -6.16 11.97
CA GLN A 78 -0.71 -6.22 12.71
C GLN A 78 -0.04 -7.59 12.60
N GLN A 79 -0.80 -8.69 12.70
CA GLN A 79 -0.28 -10.04 12.52
C GLN A 79 0.23 -10.31 11.09
N LEU A 80 -0.38 -9.67 10.09
CA LEU A 80 0.07 -9.72 8.71
C LEU A 80 1.27 -8.79 8.43
N HIS A 81 1.78 -8.10 9.46
CA HIS A 81 2.82 -7.07 9.36
C HIS A 81 2.45 -5.98 8.35
N TYR A 82 1.17 -5.62 8.29
CA TYR A 82 0.67 -4.50 7.49
C TYR A 82 0.91 -3.16 8.19
N ASP A 83 2.09 -3.00 8.78
CA ASP A 83 2.58 -1.75 9.31
C ASP A 83 3.43 -1.02 8.26
N SER A 84 3.49 0.31 8.38
CA SER A 84 4.17 1.18 7.43
C SER A 84 5.68 0.93 7.40
N ALA A 85 6.30 0.57 8.52
CA ALA A 85 7.74 0.34 8.60
C ALA A 85 8.15 -0.92 7.82
N THR A 86 7.43 -2.03 8.01
CA THR A 86 7.63 -3.28 7.28
C THR A 86 7.43 -3.07 5.78
N MET A 87 6.39 -2.35 5.38
CA MET A 87 6.17 -2.04 3.96
C MET A 87 7.24 -1.14 3.36
N ILE A 88 7.66 -0.09 4.06
CA ILE A 88 8.77 0.78 3.62
C ILE A 88 10.05 -0.05 3.46
N MET A 89 10.36 -0.94 4.40
CA MET A 89 11.54 -1.79 4.34
C MET A 89 11.49 -2.74 3.13
N ARG A 90 10.32 -3.35 2.86
CA ARG A 90 10.11 -4.19 1.68
C ARG A 90 10.26 -3.40 0.38
N LEU A 91 9.66 -2.21 0.28
CA LEU A 91 9.78 -1.34 -0.90
C LEU A 91 11.24 -0.92 -1.13
N LYS A 92 11.97 -0.59 -0.06
CA LYS A 92 13.41 -0.27 -0.12
C LYS A 92 14.23 -1.44 -0.65
N GLY A 93 13.90 -2.67 -0.26
CA GLY A 93 14.49 -3.88 -0.84
C GLY A 93 14.26 -3.99 -2.35
N LYS A 94 13.00 -3.87 -2.78
CA LYS A 94 12.64 -3.90 -4.22
C LYS A 94 13.38 -2.82 -5.03
N ILE A 95 13.56 -1.62 -4.48
CA ILE A 95 14.32 -0.53 -5.16
C ILE A 95 15.78 -0.94 -5.35
N LYS A 96 16.44 -1.49 -4.32
CA LYS A 96 17.83 -1.96 -4.44
C LYS A 96 17.96 -3.06 -5.49
N ASP A 97 17.06 -4.03 -5.47
CA ASP A 97 17.08 -5.13 -6.46
C ASP A 97 16.94 -4.60 -7.90
N LEU A 98 16.10 -3.56 -8.10
CA LEU A 98 15.94 -2.91 -9.40
C LEU A 98 17.17 -2.09 -9.81
N GLU A 99 17.81 -1.40 -8.87
CA GLU A 99 19.07 -0.66 -9.12
C GLU A 99 20.20 -1.62 -9.53
N GLU A 100 20.32 -2.77 -8.85
CA GLU A 100 21.30 -3.80 -9.20
C GLU A 100 21.05 -4.41 -10.58
N GLN A 101 19.79 -4.70 -10.92
CA GLN A 101 19.40 -5.17 -12.26
C GLN A 101 19.74 -4.13 -13.34
N MET A 102 19.44 -2.85 -13.10
CA MET A 102 19.76 -1.77 -14.01
C MET A 102 21.28 -1.66 -14.26
N ASN A 103 22.08 -1.75 -13.20
CA ASN A 103 23.55 -1.72 -13.31
C ASN A 103 24.07 -2.91 -14.11
N SER A 104 23.56 -4.13 -13.84
CA SER A 104 23.94 -5.33 -14.59
C SER A 104 23.61 -5.22 -16.08
N ILE A 105 22.44 -4.67 -16.42
CA ILE A 105 22.01 -4.45 -17.81
C ILE A 105 22.92 -3.41 -18.49
N ASN A 106 23.27 -2.33 -17.80
CA ASN A 106 24.17 -1.31 -18.33
C ASN A 106 25.58 -1.85 -18.60
N GLU A 107 26.14 -2.65 -17.69
CA GLU A 107 27.43 -3.31 -17.90
C GLU A 107 27.41 -4.24 -19.12
N LYS A 108 26.35 -5.05 -19.26
CA LYS A 108 26.17 -5.93 -20.42
C LYS A 108 26.04 -5.13 -21.72
N ARG A 109 25.28 -4.03 -21.71
CA ARG A 109 25.15 -3.13 -22.87
C ARG A 109 26.49 -2.48 -23.25
N SER A 110 27.26 -2.03 -22.27
CA SER A 110 28.59 -1.44 -22.52
C SER A 110 29.54 -2.44 -23.17
N LYS A 111 29.57 -3.68 -22.67
CA LYS A 111 30.39 -4.76 -23.26
C LYS A 111 29.97 -5.07 -24.69
N ASN A 112 28.67 -5.19 -24.93
CA ASN A 112 28.15 -5.44 -26.29
C ASN A 112 28.43 -4.26 -27.25
N GLY A 113 28.39 -3.02 -26.76
CA GLY A 113 28.76 -1.83 -27.53
C GLY A 113 30.25 -1.79 -27.88
N GLN A 114 31.13 -2.20 -26.96
CA GLN A 114 32.56 -2.34 -27.23
C GLN A 114 32.84 -3.43 -28.26
N VAL A 115 32.23 -4.61 -28.12
CA VAL A 115 32.39 -5.71 -29.08
C VAL A 115 31.90 -5.30 -30.47
N ALA A 116 30.75 -4.62 -30.58
CA ALA A 116 30.24 -4.12 -31.86
C ALA A 116 31.15 -3.06 -32.51
N ALA A 117 31.87 -2.25 -31.71
CA ALA A 117 32.83 -1.28 -32.23
C ALA A 117 34.18 -1.92 -32.63
N GLU A 118 34.59 -2.99 -31.94
CA GLU A 118 35.81 -3.74 -32.21
C GLU A 118 35.67 -4.72 -33.39
N GLU A 119 34.46 -5.23 -33.65
CA GLU A 119 34.17 -6.11 -34.78
C GLU A 119 34.03 -5.37 -36.12
N VAL A 120 34.03 -4.03 -36.15
CA VAL A 120 34.09 -3.27 -37.42
C VAL A 120 35.47 -3.49 -38.03
N PRO A 121 35.60 -4.23 -39.15
CA PRO A 121 36.90 -4.57 -39.69
C PRO A 121 37.63 -3.32 -40.16
N LYS A 122 38.89 -3.14 -39.75
CA LYS A 122 39.79 -2.09 -40.27
C LYS A 122 39.96 -2.14 -41.81
N SER A 123 39.51 -3.21 -42.48
CA SER A 123 39.49 -3.30 -43.94
C SER A 123 38.43 -2.42 -44.62
N LEU A 124 37.44 -1.90 -43.89
CA LEU A 124 36.47 -0.93 -44.44
C LEU A 124 37.02 0.51 -44.51
N TYR A 125 38.19 0.79 -43.92
CA TYR A 125 38.81 2.13 -43.94
C TYR A 125 39.40 2.52 -45.30
N TYR A 126 39.42 1.61 -46.30
CA TYR A 126 40.02 1.84 -47.63
C TYR A 126 39.02 1.85 -48.81
N LEU A 127 37.71 2.00 -48.55
CA LEU A 127 36.71 2.17 -49.63
C LEU A 127 36.28 3.64 -49.84
N GLY A 128 37.10 4.58 -49.39
CA GLY A 128 36.84 6.01 -49.48
C GLY A 128 38.00 6.82 -50.07
N VAL A 129 38.55 6.40 -51.22
CA VAL A 129 39.07 7.26 -52.31
C VAL A 129 38.94 6.47 -53.61
#